data_AF-A0A7S0IPQ7-F1
#
_entry.id   AF-A0A7S0IPQ7-F1
#
_cell.length_a   1.000
_cell.length_b   1.000
_cell.length_c   1.000
_cell.angle_alpha   90.00
_cell.angle_beta   90.00
_cell.angle_gamma   90.00
#
_symmetry.space_group_name_H-M   'P 1'
#
loop_
_entity.id
_entity.type
_entity.pdbx_description
1 polymer ?
#
loop_
_entity_poly.entity_id
_entity_poly.type
_entity_poly.pdbx_seq_one_letter_code
_entity_poly.pdbx_strand_id
1 'polypeptide(L)'
;TLCGAGLVSMPLTLEQLEDIQAEFLADDVEIDFEKMTLWDVETATYYFENGGQLPPEKPPQSTPQAAAPLPKVSDEDFKRWFPKFKAQVAPKFRIVCFHNAGSAENTFSGRGLRMKDDSPFVVHCADNGGELLAVELPGREARRTEPRFTQITTAAEAVFKVLAPVLQQPVPYVMVGHSMGTWMLFEVLKLLMARAIPLPVQLVISSFPPPSLPEAQRPWAKNRSLADAAFMDECRGWDVNEIVFEEINWKSFSGMMRDD
;
A
#
# COMPACT_ATOMS: atom_id res chain seq x y z
N THR A 1 -16.73 -12.04 -24.62
CA THR A 1 -16.68 -10.60 -24.29
C THR A 1 -15.76 -10.42 -23.10
N LEU A 2 -14.46 -10.28 -23.38
CA LEU A 2 -13.42 -10.02 -22.37
C LEU A 2 -13.37 -8.52 -22.15
N CYS A 3 -13.82 -8.07 -20.98
CA CYS A 3 -13.75 -6.67 -20.59
C CYS A 3 -12.32 -6.38 -20.11
N GLY A 4 -11.67 -5.41 -20.75
CA GLY A 4 -10.27 -5.08 -20.57
C GLY A 4 -9.94 -4.67 -19.13
N ALA A 5 -9.05 -5.42 -18.51
CA ALA A 5 -8.26 -4.91 -17.40
C ALA A 5 -7.35 -3.82 -17.98
N GLY A 6 -7.52 -2.57 -17.53
CA GLY A 6 -6.54 -1.53 -17.77
C GLY A 6 -5.23 -1.96 -17.13
N LEU A 7 -4.33 -2.52 -17.95
CA LEU A 7 -2.95 -2.77 -17.58
C LEU A 7 -2.35 -1.42 -17.23
N VAL A 8 -1.99 -1.24 -15.95
CA VAL A 8 -1.13 -0.14 -15.54
C VAL A 8 0.21 -0.40 -16.24
N SER A 9 0.52 0.39 -17.28
CA SER A 9 1.79 0.30 -18.01
C SER A 9 2.93 0.40 -16.99
N MET A 10 3.79 -0.60 -16.91
CA MET A 10 5.02 -0.47 -16.14
C MET A 10 5.91 0.60 -16.80
N PRO A 11 6.67 1.38 -16.01
CA PRO A 11 7.59 2.35 -16.59
C PRO A 11 8.60 1.65 -17.51
N LEU A 12 8.90 2.27 -18.65
CA LEU A 12 9.90 1.75 -19.58
C LEU A 12 11.29 1.83 -18.94
N THR A 13 12.02 0.74 -19.05
CA THR A 13 13.44 0.69 -18.69
C THR A 13 14.28 1.35 -19.78
N LEU A 14 15.52 1.73 -19.44
CA LEU A 14 16.45 2.30 -20.41
C LEU A 14 16.74 1.31 -21.56
N GLU A 15 16.94 0.03 -21.22
CA GLU A 15 17.15 -1.05 -22.20
C GLU A 15 15.98 -1.15 -23.19
N GLN A 16 14.73 -1.07 -22.70
CA GLN A 16 13.56 -1.05 -23.58
C GLN A 16 13.50 0.18 -24.50
N LEU A 17 13.96 1.35 -24.03
CA LEU A 17 14.00 2.55 -24.85
C LEU A 17 15.11 2.47 -25.91
N GLU A 18 16.26 1.90 -25.55
CA GLU A 18 17.38 1.64 -26.47
C GLU A 18 16.99 0.62 -27.54
N ASP A 19 16.27 -0.46 -27.17
CA ASP A 19 15.76 -1.45 -28.11
C ASP A 19 14.80 -0.84 -29.13
N ILE A 20 13.85 0.00 -28.66
CA ILE A 20 12.90 0.69 -29.55
C ILE A 20 13.64 1.69 -30.43
N GLN A 21 14.57 2.48 -29.89
CA GLN A 21 15.38 3.42 -30.66
C GLN A 21 16.14 2.71 -31.79
N ALA A 22 16.78 1.57 -31.48
CA ALA A 22 17.52 0.76 -32.42
C ALA A 22 16.62 0.14 -33.49
N GLU A 23 15.39 -0.26 -33.15
CA GLU A 23 14.40 -0.77 -34.12
C GLU A 23 14.10 0.24 -35.23
N PHE A 24 14.06 1.53 -34.91
CA PHE A 24 13.79 2.61 -35.86
C PHE A 24 15.04 3.31 -36.41
N LEU A 25 16.24 2.80 -36.09
CA LEU A 25 17.52 3.41 -36.49
C LEU A 25 17.63 4.90 -36.11
N ALA A 26 17.04 5.28 -34.98
CA ALA A 26 16.88 6.66 -34.53
C ALA A 26 18.04 7.10 -33.60
N ASP A 27 19.28 6.76 -33.95
CA ASP A 27 20.48 7.04 -33.15
C ASP A 27 20.74 8.56 -32.97
N ASP A 28 20.14 9.39 -33.83
CA ASP A 28 20.19 10.85 -33.79
C ASP A 28 19.10 11.48 -32.91
N VAL A 29 18.15 10.69 -32.42
CA VAL A 29 17.07 11.11 -31.52
C VAL A 29 17.44 10.76 -30.08
N GLU A 30 17.67 11.75 -29.23
CA GLU A 30 18.14 11.56 -27.85
C GLU A 30 17.11 10.83 -26.95
N ILE A 31 17.59 9.88 -26.14
CA ILE A 31 16.80 9.26 -25.07
C ILE A 31 16.86 10.15 -23.83
N ASP A 32 15.75 10.84 -23.53
CA ASP A 32 15.52 11.50 -22.24
C ASP A 32 14.89 10.50 -21.27
N PHE A 33 15.73 9.74 -20.55
CA PHE A 33 15.26 8.64 -19.70
C PHE A 33 14.30 9.10 -18.59
N GLU A 34 14.54 10.26 -17.96
CA GLU A 34 13.68 10.79 -16.90
C GLU A 34 12.26 11.03 -17.38
N LYS A 35 12.12 11.49 -18.62
CA LYS A 35 10.83 11.75 -19.26
C LYS A 35 10.21 10.50 -19.88
N MET A 36 11.01 9.73 -20.60
CA MET A 36 10.55 8.62 -21.44
C MET A 36 10.25 7.35 -20.64
N THR A 37 10.82 7.19 -19.44
CA THR A 37 10.47 6.06 -18.54
C THR A 37 8.98 6.05 -18.17
N LEU A 38 8.29 7.19 -18.25
CA LEU A 38 6.87 7.32 -17.96
C LEU A 38 5.96 7.06 -19.17
N TRP A 39 6.52 6.82 -20.36
CA TRP A 39 5.74 6.58 -21.57
C TRP A 39 5.23 5.14 -21.63
N ASP A 40 4.16 4.92 -22.40
CA ASP A 40 3.81 3.58 -22.87
C ASP A 40 4.66 3.24 -24.11
N VAL A 41 4.75 1.94 -24.44
CA VAL A 41 5.53 1.46 -25.60
C VAL A 41 5.07 2.15 -26.89
N GLU A 42 3.76 2.36 -27.06
CA GLU A 42 3.20 3.01 -28.25
C GLU A 42 3.70 4.44 -28.44
N THR A 43 3.77 5.22 -27.36
CA THR A 43 4.29 6.60 -27.38
C THR A 43 5.78 6.63 -27.69
N ALA A 44 6.58 5.73 -27.09
CA ALA A 44 8.00 5.61 -27.36
C ALA A 44 8.28 5.18 -28.82
N THR A 45 7.56 4.18 -29.31
CA THR A 45 7.61 3.73 -30.71
C THR A 45 7.31 4.87 -31.66
N TYR A 46 6.20 5.61 -31.46
CA TYR A 46 5.86 6.74 -32.32
C TYR A 46 6.97 7.81 -32.32
N TYR A 47 7.52 8.12 -31.14
CA TYR A 47 8.54 9.15 -31.00
C TYR A 47 9.80 8.85 -31.82
N PHE A 48 10.32 7.61 -31.74
CA PHE A 48 11.50 7.20 -32.52
C PHE A 48 11.19 7.05 -34.01
N GLU A 49 10.02 6.47 -34.36
CA GLU A 49 9.58 6.34 -35.75
C GLU A 49 9.44 7.72 -36.45
N ASN A 50 9.07 8.76 -35.70
CA ASN A 50 8.80 10.10 -36.24
C ASN A 50 9.91 11.12 -35.92
N GLY A 51 11.15 10.66 -35.73
CA GLY A 51 12.32 11.55 -35.62
C GLY A 51 12.26 12.51 -34.43
N GLY A 52 11.72 12.05 -33.30
CA GLY A 52 11.59 12.83 -32.08
C GLY A 52 10.32 13.68 -31.98
N GLN A 53 9.31 13.41 -32.82
CA GLN A 53 8.00 14.05 -32.72
C GLN A 53 7.05 13.22 -31.85
N LEU A 54 6.37 13.87 -30.91
CA LEU A 54 5.35 13.22 -30.09
C LEU A 54 4.09 12.91 -30.91
N PRO A 55 3.36 11.83 -30.58
CA PRO A 55 2.08 11.54 -31.22
C PRO A 55 1.10 12.70 -31.03
N PRO A 56 0.20 12.94 -32.00
CA PRO A 56 -0.89 13.89 -31.80
C PRO A 56 -1.64 13.49 -30.53
N GLU A 57 -1.97 14.48 -29.68
CA GLU A 57 -2.59 14.23 -28.38
C GLU A 57 -3.75 13.22 -28.53
N LYS A 58 -3.63 12.06 -27.86
CA LYS A 58 -4.75 11.14 -27.71
C LYS A 58 -5.92 11.97 -27.15
N PRO A 59 -7.16 11.85 -27.70
CA PRO A 59 -8.32 12.50 -27.11
C PRO A 59 -8.33 12.17 -25.61
N PRO A 60 -8.61 13.15 -24.73
CA PRO A 60 -8.39 13.00 -23.31
C PRO A 60 -8.97 11.67 -22.86
N GLN A 61 -8.12 10.81 -22.28
CA GLN A 61 -8.58 9.63 -21.54
C GLN A 61 -9.73 10.12 -20.67
N SER A 62 -10.89 9.49 -20.82
CA SER A 62 -12.17 9.86 -20.21
C SER A 62 -11.96 10.74 -18.99
N THR A 63 -12.40 12.00 -19.06
CA THR A 63 -12.44 12.94 -17.92
C THR A 63 -12.79 12.12 -16.68
N PRO A 64 -11.99 12.15 -15.58
CA PRO A 64 -12.31 11.37 -14.39
C PRO A 64 -13.76 11.68 -14.05
N GLN A 65 -14.61 10.66 -14.19
CA GLN A 65 -16.03 10.76 -13.90
C GLN A 65 -16.13 11.42 -12.54
N ALA A 66 -16.84 12.54 -12.44
CA ALA A 66 -16.95 13.33 -11.21
C ALA A 66 -17.04 12.36 -10.03
N ALA A 67 -15.99 12.38 -9.17
CA ALA A 67 -15.81 11.35 -8.16
C ALA A 67 -17.12 11.22 -7.40
N ALA A 68 -17.69 10.01 -7.39
CA ALA A 68 -18.93 9.75 -6.66
C ALA A 68 -18.77 10.33 -5.24
N PRO A 69 -19.80 11.01 -4.69
CA PRO A 69 -19.69 11.66 -3.40
C PRO A 69 -19.09 10.72 -2.37
N LEU A 70 -18.06 11.17 -1.66
CA LEU A 70 -17.43 10.36 -0.64
C LEU A 70 -18.48 9.94 0.40
N PRO A 71 -18.39 8.70 0.91
CA PRO A 71 -19.31 8.24 1.94
C PRO A 71 -19.20 9.14 3.17
N LYS A 72 -20.35 9.43 3.80
CA LYS A 72 -20.35 10.02 5.14
C LYS A 72 -19.93 8.93 6.12
N VAL A 73 -18.92 9.23 6.93
CA VAL A 73 -18.37 8.33 7.94
C VAL A 73 -18.75 8.88 9.30
N SER A 74 -19.35 8.05 10.15
CA SER A 74 -19.64 8.45 11.53
C SER A 74 -18.36 8.53 12.36
N ASP A 75 -18.32 9.37 13.39
CA ASP A 75 -17.16 9.43 14.30
C ASP A 75 -16.88 8.08 14.98
N GLU A 76 -17.92 7.30 15.24
CA GLU A 76 -17.80 5.96 15.82
C GLU A 76 -17.12 5.00 14.84
N ASP A 77 -17.59 4.96 13.59
CA ASP A 77 -16.96 4.14 12.55
C ASP A 77 -15.52 4.58 12.32
N PHE A 78 -15.26 5.89 12.24
CA PHE A 78 -13.90 6.41 12.08
C PHE A 78 -12.98 5.93 13.22
N LYS A 79 -13.43 6.02 14.47
CA LYS A 79 -12.68 5.55 15.64
C LYS A 79 -12.46 4.05 15.66
N ARG A 80 -13.32 3.24 15.03
CA ARG A 80 -13.07 1.79 14.89
C ARG A 80 -11.86 1.50 14.03
N TRP A 81 -11.61 2.30 12.99
CA TRP A 81 -10.45 2.14 12.12
C TRP A 81 -9.22 2.90 12.61
N PHE A 82 -9.39 3.96 13.40
CA PHE A 82 -8.30 4.79 13.93
C PHE A 82 -8.48 5.07 15.42
N PRO A 83 -8.37 4.04 16.29
CA PRO A 83 -8.77 4.14 17.70
C PRO A 83 -7.91 5.09 18.54
N LYS A 84 -6.69 5.40 18.08
CA LYS A 84 -5.76 6.34 18.75
C LYS A 84 -5.65 7.69 18.04
N PHE A 85 -6.49 7.92 17.04
CA PHE A 85 -6.53 9.20 16.36
C PHE A 85 -6.84 10.32 17.34
N LYS A 86 -6.03 11.38 17.28
CA LYS A 86 -6.24 12.63 18.02
C LYS A 86 -6.29 13.75 17.00
N ALA A 87 -7.48 14.31 16.81
CA ALA A 87 -7.67 15.43 15.90
C ALA A 87 -6.87 16.64 16.39
N GLN A 88 -6.21 17.32 15.46
CA GLN A 88 -5.54 18.59 15.72
C GLN A 88 -6.37 19.75 15.18
N VAL A 89 -6.30 20.90 15.85
CA VAL A 89 -6.87 22.13 15.31
C VAL A 89 -5.88 22.63 14.24
N ALA A 90 -6.31 22.64 12.98
CA ALA A 90 -5.49 23.00 11.81
C ALA A 90 -4.19 22.15 11.71
N PRO A 91 -4.30 20.83 11.42
CA PRO A 91 -3.14 19.95 11.30
C PRO A 91 -2.20 20.43 10.20
N LYS A 92 -0.89 20.40 10.47
CA LYS A 92 0.15 20.75 9.49
C LYS A 92 0.44 19.62 8.52
N PHE A 93 0.28 18.37 8.95
CA PHE A 93 0.47 17.18 8.14
C PHE A 93 -0.23 15.96 8.77
N ARG A 94 -0.30 14.87 8.01
CA ARG A 94 -0.78 13.57 8.51
C ARG A 94 0.17 12.43 8.18
N ILE A 95 0.16 11.40 9.01
CA ILE A 95 0.87 10.15 8.76
C ILE A 95 -0.14 9.02 8.81
N VAL A 96 -0.32 8.31 7.70
CA VAL A 96 -1.22 7.15 7.61
C VAL A 96 -0.38 5.88 7.66
N CYS A 97 -0.65 4.98 8.60
CA CYS A 97 0.17 3.79 8.82
C CYS A 97 -0.61 2.48 8.65
N PHE A 98 0.00 1.53 7.94
CA PHE A 98 -0.53 0.19 7.68
C PHE A 98 0.41 -0.87 8.27
N HIS A 99 -0.11 -1.70 9.18
CA HIS A 99 0.69 -2.66 9.95
C HIS A 99 0.96 -3.96 9.18
N ASN A 100 1.92 -4.75 9.68
CA ASN A 100 2.22 -6.08 9.18
C ASN A 100 1.10 -7.10 9.50
N ALA A 101 1.15 -8.27 8.87
CA ALA A 101 0.28 -9.40 9.18
C ALA A 101 0.40 -9.79 10.67
N GLY A 102 -0.72 -10.17 11.29
CA GLY A 102 -0.78 -10.52 12.73
C GLY A 102 -0.71 -9.36 13.73
N SER A 103 -0.25 -8.18 13.32
CA SER A 103 -0.17 -6.99 14.17
C SER A 103 -1.44 -6.14 14.14
N ALA A 104 -1.40 -5.01 14.86
CA ALA A 104 -2.48 -4.02 14.98
C ALA A 104 -1.94 -2.58 14.86
N GLU A 105 -2.83 -1.58 14.92
CA GLU A 105 -2.48 -0.14 14.86
C GLU A 105 -1.43 0.27 15.91
N ASN A 106 -1.44 -0.43 17.04
CA ASN A 106 -0.57 -0.18 18.18
C ASN A 106 0.92 -0.32 17.87
N THR A 107 1.29 -0.99 16.77
CA THR A 107 2.67 -1.01 16.23
C THR A 107 3.16 0.41 15.93
N PHE A 108 2.26 1.30 15.51
CA PHE A 108 2.59 2.69 15.18
C PHE A 108 2.18 3.68 16.25
N SER A 109 1.17 3.39 17.08
CA SER A 109 0.80 4.31 18.16
C SER A 109 1.55 4.08 19.47
N GLY A 110 2.10 2.88 19.69
CA GLY A 110 2.82 2.54 20.93
C GLY A 110 1.91 2.21 22.11
N ARG A 111 0.58 2.36 22.00
CA ARG A 111 -0.37 2.17 23.11
C ARG A 111 -1.25 0.92 22.93
N GLY A 112 -0.63 -0.25 22.97
CA GLY A 112 -1.27 -1.56 22.85
C GLY A 112 -1.28 -2.36 24.16
N LEU A 113 -1.77 -3.61 24.12
CA LEU A 113 -1.69 -4.52 25.26
C LEU A 113 -0.25 -4.82 25.70
N ARG A 114 0.72 -4.72 24.78
CA ARG A 114 2.14 -5.05 24.99
C ARG A 114 3.07 -3.83 24.98
N MET A 115 2.60 -2.66 24.57
CA MET A 115 3.38 -1.42 24.51
C MET A 115 2.69 -0.32 25.32
N LYS A 116 3.43 0.36 26.20
CA LYS A 116 2.88 1.31 27.18
C LYS A 116 3.15 2.77 26.86
N ASP A 117 4.15 3.04 26.02
CA ASP A 117 4.66 4.38 25.76
C ASP A 117 4.28 4.83 24.35
N ASP A 118 4.11 6.14 24.17
CA ASP A 118 3.86 6.72 22.86
C ASP A 118 5.02 6.43 21.92
N SER A 119 4.69 5.99 20.70
CA SER A 119 5.72 5.77 19.68
C SER A 119 6.35 7.11 19.24
N PRO A 120 7.52 7.07 18.58
CA PRO A 120 8.10 8.25 17.95
C PRO A 120 7.14 8.96 16.97
N PHE A 121 6.24 8.23 16.30
CA PHE A 121 5.23 8.84 15.44
C PHE A 121 4.23 9.68 16.23
N VAL A 122 3.74 9.17 17.36
CA VAL A 122 2.80 9.91 18.20
C VAL A 122 3.44 11.15 18.80
N VAL A 123 4.66 11.02 19.32
CA VAL A 123 5.43 12.14 19.87
C VAL A 123 5.68 13.19 18.79
N HIS A 124 6.15 12.78 17.61
CA HIS A 124 6.42 13.69 16.50
C HIS A 124 5.17 14.46 16.05
N CYS A 125 4.04 13.77 15.90
CA CYS A 125 2.76 14.40 15.55
C CYS A 125 2.31 15.39 16.63
N ALA A 126 2.42 15.04 17.92
CA ALA A 126 2.05 15.92 19.02
C ALA A 126 2.92 17.20 19.03
N ASP A 127 4.23 17.06 18.89
CA ASP A 127 5.18 18.16 18.97
C ASP A 127 5.12 19.10 17.75
N ASN A 128 4.72 18.58 16.58
CA ASN A 128 4.77 19.32 15.31
C ASN A 128 3.39 19.68 14.75
N GLY A 129 2.31 19.38 15.48
CA GLY A 129 0.93 19.66 15.02
C GLY A 129 0.48 18.76 13.88
N GLY A 130 0.92 17.50 13.89
CA GLY A 130 0.52 16.46 12.95
C GLY A 130 -0.55 15.53 13.52
N GLU A 131 -1.14 14.72 12.65
CA GLU A 131 -2.09 13.68 13.02
C GLU A 131 -1.57 12.29 12.60
N LEU A 132 -1.69 11.32 13.51
CA LEU A 132 -1.39 9.91 13.21
C LEU A 132 -2.69 9.15 12.95
N LEU A 133 -2.77 8.53 11.76
CA LEU A 133 -3.83 7.64 11.33
C LEU A 133 -3.28 6.22 11.19
N ALA A 134 -3.10 5.55 12.33
CA ALA A 134 -2.73 4.13 12.35
C ALA A 134 -3.99 3.26 12.16
N VAL A 135 -4.01 2.44 11.09
CA VAL A 135 -5.17 1.64 10.69
C VAL A 135 -5.33 0.43 11.60
N GLU A 136 -6.55 0.20 12.12
CA GLU A 136 -6.96 -0.98 12.87
C GLU A 136 -7.88 -1.87 12.02
N LEU A 137 -7.35 -3.01 11.55
CA LEU A 137 -8.11 -3.99 10.76
C LEU A 137 -9.04 -4.84 11.65
N PRO A 138 -10.15 -5.38 11.11
CA PRO A 138 -10.96 -6.39 11.80
C PRO A 138 -10.12 -7.60 12.25
N GLY A 139 -10.47 -8.19 13.39
CA GLY A 139 -9.76 -9.34 13.95
C GLY A 139 -8.48 -8.99 14.72
N ARG A 140 -8.29 -7.71 15.06
CA ARG A 140 -7.17 -7.16 15.85
C ARG A 140 -7.67 -6.42 17.10
N GLU A 141 -6.89 -6.42 18.18
CA GLU A 141 -7.13 -5.71 19.45
C GLU A 141 -8.62 -5.57 19.88
N ALA A 142 -9.17 -4.37 19.79
CA ALA A 142 -10.56 -4.05 20.17
C ALA A 142 -11.59 -4.65 19.21
N ARG A 143 -11.17 -4.96 17.97
CA ARG A 143 -11.94 -5.60 16.91
C ARG A 143 -11.64 -7.11 16.78
N ARG A 144 -11.01 -7.74 17.78
CA ARG A 144 -10.53 -9.15 17.70
C ARG A 144 -11.61 -10.19 17.40
N THR A 145 -12.87 -9.90 17.72
CA THR A 145 -14.01 -10.79 17.49
C THR A 145 -14.65 -10.59 16.12
N GLU A 146 -14.25 -9.55 15.37
CA GLU A 146 -14.75 -9.31 14.02
C GLU A 146 -14.08 -10.26 13.02
N PRO A 147 -14.79 -10.71 11.98
CA PRO A 147 -14.22 -11.54 10.94
C PRO A 147 -13.14 -10.78 10.16
N ARG A 148 -12.02 -11.45 9.91
CA ARG A 148 -10.88 -10.91 9.17
C ARG A 148 -11.19 -10.85 7.67
N PHE A 149 -10.60 -9.88 6.98
CA PHE A 149 -10.58 -9.90 5.52
C PHE A 149 -9.69 -11.02 5.02
N THR A 150 -10.11 -11.67 3.94
CA THR A 150 -9.33 -12.73 3.27
C THR A 150 -8.77 -12.28 1.92
N GLN A 151 -9.06 -11.04 1.52
CA GLN A 151 -8.62 -10.40 0.29
C GLN A 151 -8.18 -8.95 0.61
N ILE A 152 -6.97 -8.62 0.18
CA ILE A 152 -6.36 -7.32 0.47
C ILE A 152 -7.08 -6.16 -0.23
N THR A 153 -7.63 -6.39 -1.42
CA THR A 153 -8.41 -5.41 -2.18
C THR A 153 -9.70 -5.03 -1.44
N THR A 154 -10.40 -6.01 -0.88
CA THR A 154 -11.60 -5.77 -0.05
C THR A 154 -11.27 -4.99 1.22
N ALA A 155 -10.15 -5.33 1.88
CA ALA A 155 -9.67 -4.59 3.04
C ALA A 155 -9.32 -3.14 2.68
N ALA A 156 -8.61 -2.92 1.58
CA ALA A 156 -8.22 -1.61 1.09
C ALA A 156 -9.43 -0.73 0.75
N GLU A 157 -10.45 -1.29 0.08
CA GLU A 157 -11.70 -0.57 -0.19
C GLU A 157 -12.42 -0.14 1.10
N ALA A 158 -12.45 -1.01 2.10
CA ALA A 158 -13.08 -0.71 3.38
C ALA A 158 -12.33 0.41 4.12
N VAL A 159 -10.99 0.36 4.16
CA VAL A 159 -10.17 1.44 4.73
C VAL A 159 -10.35 2.74 3.94
N PHE A 160 -10.29 2.67 2.61
CA PHE A 160 -10.43 3.83 1.72
C PHE A 160 -11.72 4.60 2.00
N LYS A 161 -12.86 3.91 2.16
CA LYS A 161 -14.15 4.55 2.46
C LYS A 161 -14.12 5.42 3.72
N VAL A 162 -13.33 5.02 4.71
CA VAL A 162 -13.21 5.71 6.00
C VAL A 162 -12.14 6.80 5.94
N LEU A 163 -11.05 6.55 5.21
CA LEU A 163 -9.88 7.41 5.14
C LEU A 163 -10.05 8.57 4.15
N ALA A 164 -10.72 8.35 3.01
CA ALA A 164 -10.83 9.32 1.92
C ALA A 164 -11.43 10.67 2.33
N PRO A 165 -12.49 10.76 3.17
CA PRO A 165 -13.01 12.06 3.60
C PRO A 165 -12.00 12.92 4.35
N VAL A 166 -11.08 12.29 5.11
CA VAL A 166 -10.02 13.00 5.81
C VAL A 166 -8.94 13.44 4.84
N LEU A 167 -8.52 12.56 3.93
CA LEU A 167 -7.47 12.84 2.94
C LEU A 167 -7.88 13.81 1.82
N GLN A 168 -9.19 14.03 1.62
CA GLN A 168 -9.68 15.06 0.70
C GLN A 168 -9.39 16.48 1.17
N GLN A 169 -9.20 16.68 2.49
CA GLN A 169 -8.85 17.98 3.04
C GLN A 169 -7.45 18.40 2.57
N PRO A 170 -7.19 19.70 2.36
CA PRO A 170 -5.93 20.21 1.83
C PRO A 170 -4.81 20.22 2.88
N VAL A 171 -4.50 19.05 3.45
CA VAL A 171 -3.46 18.84 4.46
C VAL A 171 -2.50 17.78 3.89
N PRO A 172 -1.19 18.08 3.76
CA PRO A 172 -0.24 17.14 3.19
C PRO A 172 -0.14 15.89 4.07
N TYR A 173 0.10 14.74 3.47
CA TYR A 173 0.20 13.49 4.21
C TYR A 173 1.20 12.52 3.62
N VAL A 174 1.74 11.67 4.49
CA VAL A 174 2.64 10.56 4.16
C VAL A 174 1.92 9.25 4.44
N MET A 175 2.17 8.23 3.62
CA MET A 175 1.71 6.87 3.89
C MET A 175 2.90 5.96 4.22
N VAL A 176 2.76 5.17 5.28
CA VAL A 176 3.76 4.24 5.80
C VAL A 176 3.19 2.83 5.78
N GLY A 177 3.87 1.90 5.12
CA GLY A 177 3.54 0.49 5.09
C GLY A 177 4.72 -0.37 5.50
N HIS A 178 4.48 -1.34 6.39
CA HIS A 178 5.49 -2.32 6.80
C HIS A 178 4.99 -3.75 6.55
N SER A 179 5.84 -4.60 5.96
CA SER A 179 5.50 -5.98 5.59
C SER A 179 4.20 -6.01 4.75
N MET A 180 3.20 -6.84 5.09
CA MET A 180 1.87 -6.85 4.45
C MET A 180 1.23 -5.45 4.32
N GLY A 181 1.50 -4.54 5.25
CA GLY A 181 1.02 -3.16 5.22
C GLY A 181 1.46 -2.38 3.97
N THR A 182 2.56 -2.79 3.32
CA THR A 182 3.01 -2.22 2.04
C THR A 182 2.02 -2.48 0.91
N TRP A 183 1.47 -3.70 0.81
CA TRP A 183 0.46 -4.02 -0.20
C TRP A 183 -0.89 -3.35 0.11
N MET A 184 -1.25 -3.23 1.38
CA MET A 184 -2.44 -2.45 1.80
C MET A 184 -2.31 -1.00 1.36
N LEU A 185 -1.16 -0.37 1.63
CA LEU A 185 -0.84 0.98 1.19
C LEU A 185 -0.95 1.09 -0.34
N PHE A 186 -0.38 0.15 -1.08
CA PHE A 186 -0.43 0.14 -2.55
C PHE A 186 -1.87 0.07 -3.09
N GLU A 187 -2.71 -0.82 -2.54
CA GLU A 187 -4.11 -0.93 -2.98
C GLU A 187 -4.93 0.32 -2.61
N VAL A 188 -4.69 0.91 -1.44
CA VAL A 188 -5.32 2.19 -1.08
C VAL A 188 -4.83 3.33 -2.00
N LEU A 189 -3.55 3.37 -2.35
CA LEU A 189 -3.00 4.36 -3.28
C LEU A 189 -3.67 4.28 -4.66
N LYS A 190 -3.87 3.07 -5.20
CA LYS A 190 -4.63 2.86 -6.44
C LYS A 190 -6.04 3.43 -6.35
N LEU A 191 -6.72 3.22 -5.22
CA LEU A 191 -8.06 3.76 -4.99
C LEU A 191 -8.07 5.29 -4.89
N LEU A 192 -7.06 5.89 -4.24
CA LEU A 192 -6.90 7.35 -4.17
C LEU A 192 -6.73 7.94 -5.58
N MET A 193 -5.85 7.36 -6.40
CA MET A 193 -5.64 7.76 -7.80
C MET A 193 -6.93 7.64 -8.62
N ALA A 194 -7.57 6.47 -8.58
CA ALA A 194 -8.78 6.20 -9.36
C ALA A 194 -9.98 7.07 -8.97
N ARG A 195 -9.98 7.63 -7.76
CA ARG A 195 -11.07 8.50 -7.24
C ARG A 195 -10.68 9.98 -7.15
N ALA A 196 -9.55 10.35 -7.76
CA ALA A 196 -9.03 11.72 -7.76
C ALA A 196 -8.96 12.35 -6.36
N ILE A 197 -8.59 11.54 -5.36
CA ILE A 197 -8.27 12.02 -4.02
C ILE A 197 -6.82 12.50 -4.04
N PRO A 198 -6.49 13.64 -3.38
CA PRO A 198 -5.11 14.12 -3.31
C PRO A 198 -4.16 13.00 -2.89
N LEU A 199 -3.05 12.82 -3.60
CA LEU A 199 -2.07 11.76 -3.34
C LEU A 199 -1.12 12.16 -2.21
N PRO A 200 -0.50 11.18 -1.50
CA PRO A 200 0.48 11.49 -0.47
C PRO A 200 1.71 12.18 -1.06
N VAL A 201 2.34 13.05 -0.27
CA VAL A 201 3.60 13.71 -0.66
C VAL A 201 4.80 12.77 -0.58
N GLN A 202 4.68 11.67 0.17
CA GLN A 202 5.72 10.65 0.29
C GLN A 202 5.12 9.29 0.68
N LEU A 203 5.79 8.23 0.24
CA LEU A 203 5.53 6.85 0.63
C LEU A 203 6.74 6.29 1.39
N VAL A 204 6.51 5.56 2.48
CA VAL A 204 7.53 4.83 3.21
C VAL A 204 7.14 3.35 3.18
N ILE A 205 7.96 2.53 2.52
CA ILE A 205 7.70 1.10 2.29
C ILE A 205 8.85 0.33 2.94
N SER A 206 8.53 -0.68 3.74
CA SER A 206 9.54 -1.46 4.47
C SER A 206 9.24 -2.95 4.48
N SER A 207 10.26 -3.77 4.23
CA SER A 207 10.33 -5.19 4.55
C SER A 207 9.23 -6.07 3.91
N PHE A 208 8.88 -5.80 2.64
CA PHE A 208 8.02 -6.70 1.87
C PHE A 208 8.32 -6.63 0.36
N PRO A 209 8.30 -7.77 -0.34
CA PRO A 209 8.33 -7.82 -1.80
C PRO A 209 7.27 -6.95 -2.49
N PRO A 210 7.58 -6.43 -3.69
CA PRO A 210 6.62 -5.64 -4.45
C PRO A 210 5.41 -6.51 -4.87
N PRO A 211 4.20 -5.93 -4.99
CA PRO A 211 3.01 -6.65 -5.45
C PRO A 211 3.18 -7.31 -6.84
N SER A 212 4.08 -6.78 -7.67
CA SER A 212 4.41 -7.31 -8.99
C SER A 212 5.30 -8.56 -8.96
N LEU A 213 5.91 -8.91 -7.82
CA LEU A 213 6.74 -10.10 -7.73
C LEU A 213 5.87 -11.35 -7.95
N PRO A 214 6.16 -12.18 -8.97
CA PRO A 214 5.41 -13.39 -9.24
C PRO A 214 5.37 -14.29 -8.00
N GLU A 215 4.23 -14.93 -7.77
CA GLU A 215 4.03 -15.72 -6.56
C GLU A 215 5.08 -16.83 -6.39
N ALA A 216 5.46 -17.48 -7.50
CA ALA A 216 6.48 -18.53 -7.52
C ALA A 216 7.90 -18.05 -7.15
N GLN A 217 8.14 -16.74 -7.13
CA GLN A 217 9.44 -16.13 -6.77
C GLN A 217 9.44 -15.50 -5.37
N ARG A 218 8.32 -15.58 -4.65
CA ARG A 218 8.24 -15.02 -3.29
C ARG A 218 9.11 -15.84 -2.33
N PRO A 219 9.78 -15.21 -1.36
CA PRO A 219 10.68 -15.90 -0.44
C PRO A 219 9.95 -16.65 0.69
N TRP A 220 8.68 -17.03 0.48
CA TRP A 220 7.87 -17.81 1.41
C TRP A 220 6.80 -18.63 0.68
N ALA A 221 6.38 -19.72 1.29
CA ALA A 221 5.29 -20.56 0.80
C ALA A 221 3.91 -20.02 1.21
N LYS A 222 2.87 -20.40 0.44
CA LYS A 222 1.47 -20.23 0.87
C LYS A 222 1.22 -21.09 2.11
N ASN A 223 1.07 -20.46 3.28
CA ASN A 223 1.00 -21.19 4.54
C ASN A 223 -0.42 -21.51 5.04
N ARG A 224 -1.48 -20.93 4.44
CA ARG A 224 -2.89 -21.07 4.88
C ARG A 224 -3.31 -22.53 5.09
N SER A 225 -2.83 -23.44 4.25
CA SER A 225 -3.16 -24.87 4.30
C SER A 225 -2.06 -25.75 4.90
N LEU A 226 -0.96 -25.17 5.37
CA LEU A 226 0.14 -25.93 5.96
C LEU A 226 -0.28 -26.45 7.34
N ALA A 227 -0.09 -27.75 7.57
CA ALA A 227 -0.14 -28.34 8.90
C ALA A 227 0.93 -27.70 9.81
N ASP A 228 0.73 -27.75 11.12
CA ASP A 228 1.60 -27.05 12.09
C ASP A 228 3.08 -27.39 11.93
N ALA A 229 3.44 -28.66 11.78
CA ALA A 229 4.85 -29.05 11.59
C ALA A 229 5.47 -28.38 10.35
N ALA A 230 4.77 -28.43 9.21
CA ALA A 230 5.24 -27.80 7.97
C ALA A 230 5.28 -26.27 8.07
N PHE A 231 4.36 -25.67 8.82
CA PHE A 231 4.37 -24.23 9.05
C PHE A 231 5.48 -23.79 10.01
N MET A 232 5.79 -24.58 11.04
CA MET A 232 6.96 -24.34 11.90
C MET A 232 8.25 -24.40 11.09
N ASP A 233 8.38 -25.36 10.18
CA ASP A 233 9.54 -25.45 9.27
C ASP A 233 9.65 -24.23 8.36
N GLU A 234 8.53 -23.75 7.80
CA GLU A 234 8.48 -22.49 7.06
C GLU A 234 8.94 -21.30 7.94
N CYS A 235 8.44 -21.21 9.17
CA CYS A 235 8.79 -20.14 10.11
C CYS A 235 10.29 -20.15 10.49
N ARG A 236 10.94 -21.30 10.53
CA ARG A 236 12.40 -21.39 10.72
C ARG A 236 13.17 -20.71 9.58
N GLY A 237 12.64 -20.78 8.36
CA GLY A 237 13.17 -20.04 7.21
C GLY A 237 13.04 -18.52 7.34
N TRP A 238 12.21 -18.02 8.27
CA TRP A 238 12.05 -16.61 8.61
C TRP A 238 12.80 -16.22 9.89
N ASP A 239 13.72 -17.06 10.36
CA ASP A 239 14.48 -16.88 11.62
C ASP A 239 13.60 -16.77 12.88
N VAL A 240 12.41 -17.39 12.87
CA VAL A 240 11.57 -17.46 14.07
C VAL A 240 12.24 -18.33 15.12
N ASN A 241 12.39 -17.80 16.34
CA ASN A 241 13.06 -18.47 17.43
C ASN A 241 12.33 -19.76 17.87
N GLU A 242 13.07 -20.84 18.10
CA GLU A 242 12.54 -22.15 18.52
C GLU A 242 11.63 -22.09 19.77
N ILE A 243 11.83 -21.12 20.66
CA ILE A 243 10.97 -20.92 21.83
C ILE A 243 9.50 -20.71 21.43
N VAL A 244 9.23 -20.15 20.25
CA VAL A 244 7.86 -19.92 19.74
C VAL A 244 7.15 -21.25 19.44
N PHE A 245 7.89 -22.30 19.09
CA PHE A 245 7.34 -23.61 18.72
C PHE A 245 7.07 -24.53 19.91
N GLU A 246 7.50 -24.16 21.11
CA GLU A 246 7.11 -24.86 22.34
C GLU A 246 5.59 -24.84 22.52
N GLU A 247 4.99 -25.94 23.01
CA GLU A 247 3.53 -26.16 23.01
C GLU A 247 2.72 -24.97 23.59
N ILE A 248 3.21 -24.39 24.69
CA ILE A 248 2.53 -23.27 25.36
C ILE A 248 2.59 -21.98 24.54
N ASN A 249 3.73 -21.74 23.88
CA ASN A 249 3.95 -20.55 23.06
C ASN A 249 3.22 -20.69 21.72
N TRP A 250 3.29 -21.87 21.10
CA TRP A 250 2.64 -22.13 19.83
C TRP A 250 1.12 -21.91 19.90
N LYS A 251 0.47 -22.35 20.98
CA LYS A 251 -0.96 -22.06 21.23
C LYS A 251 -1.26 -20.56 21.26
N SER A 252 -0.30 -19.73 21.65
CA SER A 252 -0.45 -18.27 21.77
C SER A 252 -0.08 -17.53 20.49
N PHE A 253 0.89 -18.01 19.71
CA PHE A 253 1.45 -17.31 18.55
C PHE A 253 0.95 -17.83 17.20
N SER A 254 0.61 -19.11 17.08
CA SER A 254 0.22 -19.73 15.80
C SER A 254 -0.87 -18.97 15.07
N GLY A 255 -1.92 -18.54 15.78
CA GLY A 255 -3.02 -17.76 15.19
C GLY A 255 -2.59 -16.39 14.65
N MET A 256 -1.60 -15.75 15.28
CA MET A 256 -1.02 -14.47 14.86
C MET A 256 -0.02 -14.65 13.71
N MET A 257 0.69 -15.78 13.67
CA MET A 257 1.66 -16.06 12.61
C MET A 257 1.00 -16.49 11.31
N ARG A 258 -0.18 -17.12 11.38
CA ARG A 258 -1.01 -17.54 10.23
C ARG A 258 -1.97 -16.44 9.75
N ASP A 259 -1.73 -15.21 10.17
CA ASP A 259 -2.63 -14.08 10.00
C ASP A 259 -2.27 -13.25 8.75
N ASP A 260 -1.68 -13.91 7.74
CA ASP A 260 -1.19 -13.39 6.46
C ASP A 260 -2.25 -13.35 5.34
#